data_AF-A0A969TH53-F1
#
_entry.id   AF-A0A969TH53-F1
#
_cell.length_a   1.000
_cell.length_b   1.000
_cell.length_c   1.000
_cell.angle_alpha   90.00
_cell.angle_beta   90.00
_cell.angle_gamma   90.00
#
_symmetry.space_group_name_H-M   'P 1'
#
loop_
_entity.id
_entity.type
_entity.pdbx_description
1 polymer ?
#
loop_
_entity_poly.entity_id
_entity_poly.type
_entity_poly.pdbx_seq_one_letter_code
_entity_poly.pdbx_strand_id
1 'polypeptide(L)'
;MTSHEILAASRRLTLAEQSRLLAALAQQIAAAVAAEQQANARTPAADQLDSWTQILQLAAQHGVATGIGDLAHQHDHYIYGTPPRGEGE
;
A
#
# COMPACT_ATOMS: atom_id res chain seq x y z
N MET A 1 21.10 36.11 31.84
CA MET A 1 20.84 35.49 30.52
C MET A 1 20.16 36.53 29.65
N THR A 2 20.95 37.22 28.83
CA THR A 2 20.48 38.33 28.00
C THR A 2 19.91 37.78 26.69
N SER A 3 18.95 38.49 26.08
CA SER A 3 18.33 38.17 24.78
C SER A 3 19.32 37.87 23.64
N HIS A 4 20.60 38.16 23.84
CA HIS A 4 21.70 37.83 22.95
C HIS A 4 21.94 36.31 22.78
N GLU A 5 21.56 35.48 23.76
CA GLU A 5 21.64 34.01 23.66
C GLU A 5 20.48 33.41 22.86
N ILE A 6 19.32 34.07 22.84
CA ILE A 6 18.14 33.62 22.08
C ILE A 6 18.35 33.84 20.57
N LEU A 7 19.11 34.87 20.18
CA LEU A 7 19.49 35.12 18.78
C LEU A 7 20.56 34.14 18.24
N ALA A 8 21.34 33.51 19.11
CA ALA A 8 22.33 32.51 18.71
C ALA A 8 21.69 31.18 18.24
N ALA A 9 20.40 30.96 18.55
CA ALA A 9 19.68 29.72 18.22
C ALA A 9 18.93 29.75 16.88
N SER A 10 18.85 30.90 16.19
CA SER A 10 18.10 31.02 14.94
C SER A 10 19.01 30.99 13.71
N ARG A 11 19.57 29.81 13.38
CA ARG A 11 20.27 29.61 12.10
C ARG A 11 19.25 29.63 10.96
N ARG A 12 19.16 30.74 10.22
CA ARG A 12 18.45 30.75 8.93
C ARG A 12 19.27 29.95 7.92
N LEU A 13 18.70 28.87 7.42
CA LEU A 13 19.29 28.07 6.35
C LEU A 13 19.37 28.90 5.07
N THR A 14 20.53 28.87 4.43
CA THR A 14 20.69 29.42 3.09
C THR A 14 19.86 28.64 2.08
N LEU A 15 19.50 29.27 0.95
CA LEU A 15 18.78 28.58 -0.13
C LEU A 15 19.53 27.34 -0.62
N ALA A 16 20.86 27.39 -0.69
CA ALA A 16 21.69 26.24 -1.09
C ALA A 16 21.59 25.07 -0.10
N GLU A 17 21.52 25.35 1.20
CA GLU A 17 21.33 24.31 2.23
C GLU A 17 19.92 23.74 2.18
N GLN A 18 18.89 24.60 1.99
CA GLN A 18 17.51 24.15 1.80
C GLN A 18 17.38 23.24 0.57
N SER A 19 17.99 23.61 -0.57
CA SER A 19 17.99 22.79 -1.77
C SER A 19 18.68 21.43 -1.56
N ARG A 20 19.79 21.38 -0.82
CA ARG A 20 20.47 20.11 -0.49
C ARG A 20 19.62 19.21 0.41
N LEU A 21 18.95 19.78 1.40
CA LEU A 21 18.05 19.03 2.28
C LEU A 21 16.86 18.47 1.51
N LEU A 22 16.26 19.26 0.62
CA LEU A 22 15.17 18.79 -0.24
C LEU A 22 15.63 17.67 -1.19
N ALA A 23 16.81 17.80 -1.80
CA ALA A 23 17.37 16.75 -2.65
C ALA A 23 17.65 15.46 -1.86
N ALA A 24 18.20 15.57 -0.65
CA ALA A 24 18.43 14.42 0.22
C ALA A 24 17.12 13.72 0.62
N LEU A 25 16.09 14.50 0.96
CA LEU A 25 14.76 13.95 1.28
C LEU A 25 14.14 13.25 0.06
N ALA A 26 14.22 13.86 -1.12
CA ALA A 26 13.73 13.26 -2.36
C ALA A 26 14.43 11.92 -2.65
N GLN A 27 15.75 11.84 -2.43
CA GLN A 27 16.51 10.61 -2.60
C GLN A 27 16.08 9.52 -1.61
N GLN A 28 15.81 9.88 -0.35
CA GLN A 28 15.32 8.94 0.65
C GLN A 28 13.92 8.40 0.31
N ILE A 29 13.01 9.27 -0.15
CA ILE A 29 11.67 8.87 -0.59
C ILE A 29 11.77 7.92 -1.80
N ALA A 30 12.60 8.25 -2.79
CA ALA A 30 12.80 7.39 -3.96
C ALA A 30 13.32 6.00 -3.58
N ALA A 31 14.26 5.93 -2.63
CA ALA A 31 14.78 4.66 -2.13
C ALA A 31 13.71 3.83 -1.39
N ALA A 32 12.87 4.49 -0.57
CA ALA A 32 11.78 3.82 0.14
C ALA A 32 10.73 3.25 -0.83
N VAL A 33 10.33 4.04 -1.84
CA VAL A 33 9.39 3.60 -2.88
C VAL A 33 9.97 2.43 -3.68
N ALA A 34 11.25 2.49 -4.07
CA ALA A 34 11.88 1.39 -4.79
C ALA A 34 11.96 0.10 -3.95
N ALA A 35 12.23 0.21 -2.65
CA ALA A 35 12.24 -0.94 -1.74
C ALA A 35 10.85 -1.56 -1.58
N GLU A 36 9.79 -0.75 -1.48
CA GLU A 36 8.41 -1.23 -1.40
C GLU A 36 7.97 -1.88 -2.72
N GLN A 37 8.28 -1.25 -3.85
CA GLN A 37 8.02 -1.82 -5.17
C GLN A 37 8.75 -3.15 -5.37
N GLN A 38 9.99 -3.27 -4.91
CA GLN A 38 10.73 -4.52 -4.97
C GLN A 38 10.15 -5.58 -4.02
N ALA A 39 9.65 -5.19 -2.85
CA ALA A 39 8.95 -6.10 -1.94
C ALA A 39 7.63 -6.61 -2.54
N ASN A 40 6.88 -5.73 -3.23
CA ASN A 40 5.62 -6.06 -3.89
C ASN A 40 5.82 -6.82 -5.21
N ALA A 41 6.92 -6.55 -5.92
CA ALA A 41 7.32 -7.25 -7.14
C ALA A 41 7.99 -8.60 -6.87
N ARG A 42 8.16 -9.01 -5.60
CA ARG A 42 8.47 -10.40 -5.29
C ARG A 42 7.32 -11.24 -5.80
N THR A 43 7.53 -11.85 -6.96
CA THR A 43 6.67 -12.91 -7.47
C THR A 43 6.54 -13.94 -6.34
N PRO A 44 5.32 -14.41 -6.01
CA PRO A 44 5.17 -15.49 -5.05
C PRO A 44 6.17 -16.57 -5.42
N ALA A 45 7.01 -16.99 -4.46
CA ALA A 45 7.91 -18.11 -4.69
C ALA A 45 7.10 -19.30 -5.24
N ALA A 46 7.69 -20.15 -6.08
CA ALA A 46 6.98 -21.30 -6.66
C ALA A 46 6.23 -22.12 -5.58
N ASP A 47 6.80 -22.21 -4.38
CA ASP A 47 6.23 -22.85 -3.18
C ASP A 47 4.89 -22.22 -2.71
N GLN A 48 4.65 -20.93 -2.97
CA GLN A 48 3.38 -20.25 -2.67
C GLN A 48 2.28 -20.58 -3.70
N LEU A 49 2.64 -20.81 -4.97
CA LEU A 49 1.70 -21.30 -5.98
C LEU A 49 1.20 -22.70 -5.62
N ASP A 50 2.11 -23.58 -5.19
CA ASP A 50 1.77 -24.95 -4.76
C ASP A 50 0.83 -24.97 -3.54
N SER A 51 0.99 -24.01 -2.62
CA SER A 51 0.13 -23.87 -1.46
C SER A 51 -1.31 -23.50 -1.84
N TRP A 52 -1.47 -22.68 -2.88
CA TRP A 52 -2.79 -22.25 -3.35
C TRP A 52 -3.54 -23.39 -4.06
N THR A 53 -2.82 -24.19 -4.85
CA THR A 53 -3.36 -25.41 -5.43
C THR A 53 -3.88 -26.38 -4.36
N GLN A 54 -3.11 -26.58 -3.28
CA GLN A 54 -3.54 -27.43 -2.16
C GLN A 54 -4.80 -26.90 -1.46
N ILE A 55 -4.89 -25.58 -1.24
CA ILE A 55 -6.08 -24.96 -0.64
C ILE A 55 -7.31 -25.13 -1.53
N LEU A 56 -7.18 -24.93 -2.84
CA LEU A 56 -8.28 -25.15 -3.78
C LEU A 56 -8.73 -26.62 -3.80
N GLN A 57 -7.79 -27.55 -3.68
CA GLN A 57 -8.09 -28.97 -3.63
C GLN A 57 -8.83 -29.36 -2.34
N LEU A 58 -8.42 -28.80 -1.19
CA LEU A 58 -9.13 -28.97 0.09
C LEU A 58 -10.53 -28.35 0.06
N ALA A 59 -10.67 -27.15 -0.51
CA ALA A 59 -11.96 -26.49 -0.69
C ALA A 59 -12.89 -27.27 -1.61
N ALA A 60 -12.37 -27.92 -2.65
CA ALA A 60 -13.14 -28.79 -3.52
C ALA A 60 -13.57 -30.10 -2.83
N GLN A 61 -12.72 -30.65 -1.96
CA GLN A 61 -13.00 -31.90 -1.24
C GLN A 61 -13.97 -31.71 -0.06
N HIS A 62 -13.93 -30.56 0.60
CA HIS A 62 -14.67 -30.29 1.84
C HIS A 62 -15.68 -29.15 1.73
N GLY A 63 -15.75 -28.48 0.58
CA GLY A 63 -16.69 -27.41 0.33
C GLY A 63 -18.13 -27.90 0.43
N VAL A 64 -18.95 -27.17 1.17
CA VAL A 64 -20.39 -27.38 1.22
C VAL A 64 -21.04 -26.37 0.29
N ALA A 65 -22.00 -26.81 -0.53
CA ALA A 65 -22.80 -25.90 -1.34
C ALA A 65 -23.71 -25.07 -0.42
N THR A 66 -23.22 -23.90 -0.01
CA THR A 66 -23.94 -22.98 0.89
C THR A 66 -25.00 -22.14 0.17
N GLY A 67 -25.02 -22.17 -1.17
CA GLY A 67 -25.84 -21.27 -1.99
C GLY A 67 -25.32 -19.82 -2.03
N ILE A 68 -24.18 -19.53 -1.38
CA ILE A 68 -23.51 -18.23 -1.45
C ILE A 68 -22.74 -18.19 -2.77
N GLY A 69 -23.17 -17.30 -3.68
CA GLY A 69 -22.46 -17.04 -4.92
C GLY A 69 -21.09 -16.39 -4.69
N ASP A 70 -20.34 -16.17 -5.77
CA ASP A 70 -19.03 -15.54 -5.67
C ASP A 70 -19.11 -14.16 -4.99
N LEU A 71 -18.50 -14.07 -3.82
CA LEU A 71 -18.47 -12.87 -2.97
C LEU A 71 -17.69 -11.71 -3.62
N ALA A 72 -16.85 -11.97 -4.64
CA ALA A 72 -16.15 -10.92 -5.37
C ALA A 72 -17.13 -9.91 -5.99
N HIS A 73 -18.27 -10.39 -6.51
CA HIS A 73 -19.33 -9.53 -7.07
C HIS A 73 -19.99 -8.63 -6.02
N GLN A 74 -19.95 -9.01 -4.73
CA GLN A 74 -20.51 -8.17 -3.66
C GLN A 74 -19.61 -6.99 -3.30
N HIS A 75 -18.32 -7.05 -3.66
CA HIS A 75 -17.35 -5.98 -3.39
C HIS A 75 -17.16 -5.01 -4.56
N ASP A 76 -17.71 -5.30 -5.73
CA ASP A 76 -17.67 -4.41 -6.90
C ASP A 76 -18.23 -3.01 -6.60
N HIS A 77 -19.21 -2.91 -5.69
CA HIS A 77 -19.75 -1.62 -5.24
C HIS A 77 -18.68 -0.73 -4.57
N TYR A 78 -17.80 -1.32 -3.76
CA TYR A 78 -16.74 -0.59 -3.06
C TYR A 78 -15.56 -0.24 -3.95
N ILE A 79 -15.32 -1.03 -5.00
CA ILE A 79 -14.19 -0.85 -5.93
C ILE A 79 -14.57 0.09 -7.08
N TYR A 80 -15.77 -0.06 -7.63
CA TYR A 80 -16.20 0.64 -8.85
C TYR A 80 -17.29 1.68 -8.62
N GLY A 81 -17.79 1.81 -7.38
CA GLY A 81 -18.84 2.77 -7.04
C GLY A 81 -20.17 2.51 -7.75
N THR A 82 -20.34 1.33 -8.37
CA THR A 82 -21.55 1.00 -9.12
C THR A 82 -22.70 0.79 -8.14
N PRO A 83 -23.81 1.53 -8.23
CA PRO A 83 -24.93 1.36 -7.30
C PRO A 83 -25.43 -0.09 -7.33
N PRO A 84 -25.84 -0.66 -6.18
CA PRO A 84 -26.42 -1.99 -6.15
C PRO A 84 -27.59 -2.03 -7.14
N ARG A 85 -27.54 -2.96 -8.11
CA ARG A 85 -28.65 -3.11 -9.06
C ARG A 85 -29.84 -3.71 -8.32
N GLY A 86 -30.78 -2.84 -7.99
CA GLY A 86 -32.12 -3.21 -7.54
C GLY A 86 -32.63 -2.22 -6.52
N GLU A 87 -33.32 -1.17 -7.00
CA GLU A 87 -34.77 -0.98 -6.82
C GLU A 87 -35.25 -0.04 -7.94
N GLY A 88 -36.06 -0.54 -8.85
CA GLY A 88 -36.56 0.20 -10.01
C GLY A 88 -37.31 -0.74 -10.94
N GLU A 89 -38.62 -0.76 -10.74
CA GLU A 89 -39.65 -1.34 -11.63
C GLU A 89 -39.45 -0.99 -13.12
#